data_AF-A0A2A8HSI0-F1
#
_entry.id   AF-A0A2A8HSI0-F1
#
_cell.length_a   1.000
_cell.length_b   1.000
_cell.length_c   1.000
_cell.angle_alpha   90.00
_cell.angle_beta   90.00
_cell.angle_gamma   90.00
#
_symmetry.space_group_name_H-M   'P 1'
#
loop_
_entity.id
_entity.type
_entity.pdbx_description
1 polymer ?
#
loop_
_entity_poly.entity_id
_entity_poly.type
_entity_poly.pdbx_seq_one_letter_code
_entity_poly.pdbx_strand_id
1 'polypeptide(L)'
;MEIAMPFFSLLAAASLAAPGYSIKLNDYPDKALEMGKSAAILADVVVDPKGKLVRCEKLDTFGDAELADEICKIYETKRHEPAHFANGEPAWFMERDVYRMFIPGTPTRTAIDTLRKPDAILEVNALPPGMETLDALVVIAIDEAGEVTDCGPDVGDEPSPVIQAVCANADVVPHDVFTTPDGNAAPYVSRMRFRLQVAAAPSDVAS
;
A
#
# COMPACT_ATOMS: atom_id res chain seq x y z
N MET A 1 -26.02 39.06 31.90
CA MET A 1 -26.19 37.60 31.90
C MET A 1 -25.49 37.10 30.64
N GLU A 2 -24.20 36.82 30.75
CA GLU A 2 -23.34 36.44 29.62
C GLU A 2 -23.33 34.91 29.51
N ILE A 3 -23.71 34.40 28.34
CA ILE A 3 -23.76 32.96 28.06
C ILE A 3 -22.36 32.57 27.57
N ALA A 4 -21.56 31.97 28.45
CA ALA A 4 -20.30 31.35 28.07
C ALA A 4 -20.59 30.07 27.26
N MET A 5 -20.33 30.11 25.95
CA MET A 5 -20.37 28.92 25.09
C MET A 5 -19.09 28.09 25.29
N PRO A 6 -19.20 26.78 25.59
CA PRO A 6 -18.04 25.91 25.70
C PRO A 6 -17.46 25.65 24.31
N PHE A 7 -16.16 25.93 24.15
CA PHE A 7 -15.37 25.54 23.00
C PHE A 7 -15.10 24.03 23.09
N PHE A 8 -15.87 23.23 22.35
CA PHE A 8 -15.56 21.82 22.14
C PHE A 8 -14.47 21.74 21.06
N SER A 9 -13.22 21.53 21.45
CA SER A 9 -12.17 21.14 20.51
C SER A 9 -12.47 19.74 19.99
N LEU A 10 -12.83 19.61 18.71
CA LEU A 10 -12.82 18.32 18.03
C LEU A 10 -11.37 17.80 18.00
N LEU A 11 -11.08 16.79 18.82
CA LEU A 11 -9.92 15.94 18.61
C LEU A 11 -10.20 15.11 17.36
N ALA A 12 -9.51 15.41 16.26
CA ALA A 12 -9.46 14.50 15.14
C ALA A 12 -8.87 13.18 15.65
N ALA A 13 -9.61 12.08 15.53
CA ALA A 13 -9.07 10.76 15.80
C ALA A 13 -7.95 10.53 14.79
N ALA A 14 -6.70 10.51 15.26
CA ALA A 14 -5.57 10.20 14.41
C ALA A 14 -5.72 8.73 13.94
N SER A 15 -5.43 8.51 12.67
CA SER A 15 -5.56 7.22 11.99
C SER A 15 -4.25 6.89 11.32
N LEU A 16 -4.02 5.60 11.08
CA LEU A 16 -2.95 5.17 10.20
C LEU A 16 -3.10 5.84 8.83
N ALA A 17 -1.97 6.24 8.26
CA ALA A 17 -1.94 6.88 6.96
C ALA A 17 -0.73 6.37 6.17
N ALA A 18 -0.97 5.92 4.94
CA ALA A 18 0.09 5.57 4.01
C ALA A 18 0.29 6.69 2.97
N PRO A 19 1.51 6.90 2.43
CA PRO A 19 1.76 7.90 1.41
C PRO A 19 0.93 7.66 0.14
N GLY A 20 0.44 8.74 -0.46
CA GLY A 20 -0.14 8.71 -1.79
C GLY A 20 0.92 8.83 -2.88
N TYR A 21 1.06 7.82 -3.74
CA TYR A 21 1.95 7.86 -4.89
C TYR A 21 1.17 8.14 -6.17
N SER A 22 1.23 9.39 -6.64
CA SER A 22 0.69 9.76 -7.95
C SER A 22 1.77 10.32 -8.87
N ILE A 23 1.92 9.69 -10.02
CA ILE A 23 2.62 10.27 -11.17
C ILE A 23 1.60 11.09 -11.93
N LYS A 24 1.84 12.38 -12.03
CA LYS A 24 1.05 13.32 -12.82
C LYS A 24 1.53 13.29 -14.26
N LEU A 25 0.68 13.74 -15.18
CA LEU A 25 1.04 13.80 -16.60
C LEU A 25 2.31 14.63 -16.86
N ASN A 26 2.57 15.66 -16.05
CA ASN A 26 3.78 16.50 -16.19
C ASN A 26 5.07 15.80 -15.75
N ASP A 27 4.98 14.66 -15.08
CA ASP A 27 6.15 13.84 -14.74
C ASP A 27 6.50 12.86 -15.87
N TYR A 28 5.68 12.79 -16.92
CA TYR A 28 5.85 11.87 -18.04
C TYR A 28 6.97 12.36 -18.97
N PRO A 29 7.98 11.53 -19.30
CA PRO A 29 8.98 11.90 -20.27
C PRO A 29 8.34 12.25 -21.62
N ASP A 30 8.62 13.45 -22.15
CA ASP A 30 7.97 13.99 -23.35
C ASP A 30 7.98 12.99 -24.52
N LYS A 31 9.15 12.41 -24.82
CA LYS A 31 9.30 11.43 -25.90
C LYS A 31 8.45 10.17 -25.67
N ALA A 32 8.34 9.71 -24.43
CA ALA A 32 7.52 8.54 -24.12
C ALA A 32 6.02 8.85 -24.28
N LEU A 33 5.62 10.07 -23.89
CA LEU A 33 4.26 10.57 -24.06
C LEU A 33 3.90 10.71 -25.55
N GLU A 34 4.77 11.33 -26.35
CA GLU A 34 4.62 11.48 -27.81
C GLU A 34 4.50 10.12 -28.51
N MET A 35 5.25 9.12 -28.06
CA MET A 35 5.24 7.77 -28.60
C MET A 35 4.10 6.91 -28.08
N GLY A 36 3.24 7.41 -27.20
CA GLY A 36 2.13 6.63 -26.64
C GLY A 36 2.59 5.46 -25.76
N LYS A 37 3.81 5.52 -25.21
CA LYS A 37 4.37 4.44 -24.39
C LYS A 37 3.62 4.35 -23.06
N SER A 38 3.74 3.22 -22.37
CA SER A 38 3.22 3.02 -21.02
C SER A 38 4.02 1.93 -20.34
N ALA A 39 4.23 2.08 -19.05
CA ALA A 39 5.04 1.15 -18.27
C ALA A 39 4.54 1.04 -16.83
N ALA A 40 4.94 -0.05 -16.19
CA ALA A 40 4.84 -0.21 -14.75
C ALA A 40 6.03 -1.00 -14.23
N ILE A 41 6.29 -0.85 -12.94
CA ILE A 41 7.25 -1.65 -12.20
C ILE A 41 6.57 -2.26 -10.98
N LEU A 42 6.90 -3.50 -10.67
CA LEU A 42 6.75 -4.00 -9.30
C LEU A 42 7.99 -3.55 -8.54
N ALA A 43 7.83 -2.86 -7.42
CA ALA A 43 8.98 -2.36 -6.67
C ALA A 43 8.77 -2.40 -5.16
N ASP A 44 9.88 -2.56 -4.44
CA ASP A 44 9.96 -2.29 -3.00
C ASP A 44 10.34 -0.83 -2.79
N VAL A 45 9.48 -0.09 -2.10
CA VAL A 45 9.64 1.33 -1.81
C VAL A 45 9.79 1.54 -0.32
N VAL A 46 10.74 2.40 0.06
CA VAL A 46 10.92 2.85 1.45
C VAL A 46 10.96 4.37 1.48
N VAL A 47 10.09 4.97 2.29
CA VAL A 47 10.03 6.42 2.54
C VAL A 47 10.31 6.70 4.01
N ASP A 48 11.16 7.70 4.27
CA ASP A 48 11.51 8.11 5.62
C ASP A 48 10.39 8.95 6.29
N PRO A 49 10.43 9.15 7.62
CA PRO A 49 9.46 9.98 8.33
C PRO A 49 9.41 11.46 7.89
N LYS A 50 10.32 11.90 7.02
CA LYS A 50 10.35 13.25 6.43
C LYS A 50 9.79 13.28 5.01
N GLY A 51 9.26 12.15 4.52
CA GLY A 51 8.68 12.04 3.18
C GLY A 51 9.72 11.89 2.06
N LYS A 52 10.97 11.54 2.38
CA LYS A 52 12.01 11.27 1.37
C LYS A 52 12.02 9.80 1.01
N LEU A 53 11.95 9.49 -0.29
CA LEU A 53 12.21 8.14 -0.79
C LEU A 53 13.69 7.79 -0.56
N VAL A 54 13.96 6.73 0.21
CA VAL A 54 15.33 6.27 0.51
C VAL A 54 15.68 4.96 -0.22
N ARG A 55 14.67 4.22 -0.69
CA ARG A 55 14.84 3.02 -1.52
C ARG A 55 13.69 2.92 -2.51
N CYS A 56 14.02 2.60 -3.76
CA CYS A 56 13.09 2.17 -4.79
C CYS A 56 13.76 1.04 -5.56
N GLU A 57 13.48 -0.20 -5.17
CA GLU A 57 14.07 -1.38 -5.79
C GLU A 57 13.08 -2.00 -6.75
N LYS A 58 13.41 -1.92 -8.04
CA LYS A 58 12.63 -2.53 -9.10
C LYS A 58 12.80 -4.05 -9.10
N LEU A 59 11.70 -4.76 -8.87
CA LEU A 59 11.63 -6.23 -8.84
C LEU A 59 11.20 -6.81 -10.18
N ASP A 60 10.29 -6.15 -10.87
CA ASP A 60 9.79 -6.58 -12.19
C ASP A 60 9.42 -5.36 -13.05
N THR A 61 9.31 -5.56 -14.36
CA THR A 61 9.02 -4.51 -15.35
C THR A 61 7.95 -4.96 -16.34
N PHE A 62 7.03 -4.05 -16.64
CA PHE A 62 5.93 -4.30 -17.57
C PHE A 62 5.78 -3.13 -18.54
N GLY A 63 5.47 -3.43 -19.80
CA GLY A 63 5.35 -2.41 -20.85
C GLY A 63 6.71 -1.96 -21.39
N ASP A 64 6.87 -0.66 -21.60
CA ASP A 64 8.10 -0.09 -22.14
C ASP A 64 9.24 -0.03 -21.10
N ALA A 65 10.34 -0.73 -21.38
CA ALA A 65 11.44 -0.87 -20.42
C ALA A 65 12.19 0.45 -20.14
N GLU A 66 12.39 1.29 -21.15
CA GLU A 66 13.05 2.59 -20.99
C GLU A 66 12.23 3.50 -20.08
N LEU A 67 10.91 3.56 -20.28
CA LEU A 67 10.02 4.31 -19.42
C LEU A 67 9.94 3.72 -18.00
N ALA A 68 9.95 2.40 -17.85
CA ALA A 68 9.95 1.73 -16.55
C ALA A 68 11.17 2.12 -15.70
N ASP A 69 12.34 2.28 -16.33
CA ASP A 69 13.59 2.72 -15.66
C ASP A 69 13.52 4.17 -15.14
N GLU A 70 12.60 4.98 -15.66
CA GLU A 70 12.38 6.35 -15.20
C GLU A 70 11.46 6.44 -13.97
N ILE A 71 10.64 5.41 -13.72
CA ILE A 71 9.62 5.45 -12.66
C ILE A 71 10.25 5.71 -11.29
N CYS A 72 11.26 4.93 -10.88
CA CYS A 72 11.93 5.16 -9.59
C CYS A 72 12.61 6.53 -9.52
N LYS A 73 13.30 6.96 -10.59
CA LYS A 73 13.98 8.26 -10.65
C LYS A 73 12.98 9.40 -10.41
N ILE A 74 11.82 9.34 -11.05
CA ILE A 74 10.76 10.33 -10.86
C ILE A 74 10.31 10.36 -9.39
N TYR A 75 10.06 9.21 -8.77
CA TYR A 75 9.68 9.17 -7.35
C TYR A 75 10.79 9.70 -6.43
N GLU A 76 12.07 9.43 -6.73
CA GLU A 76 13.21 9.94 -5.96
C GLU A 76 13.35 11.47 -6.01
N THR A 77 12.95 12.10 -7.11
CA THR A 77 13.00 13.58 -7.23
C THR A 77 11.92 14.30 -6.43
N LYS A 78 10.90 13.58 -5.95
CA LYS A 78 9.74 14.16 -5.27
C LYS A 78 9.87 14.08 -3.75
N ARG A 79 9.06 14.91 -3.07
CA ARG A 79 8.73 14.71 -1.66
C ARG A 79 7.36 14.04 -1.61
N HIS A 80 7.29 12.96 -0.85
CA HIS A 80 6.07 12.22 -0.58
C HIS A 80 5.48 12.69 0.74
N GLU A 81 4.19 12.49 0.92
CA GLU A 81 3.58 12.62 2.24
C GLU A 81 4.14 11.49 3.12
N PRO A 82 4.58 11.77 4.35
CA PRO A 82 5.06 10.71 5.24
C PRO A 82 3.89 9.81 5.67
N ALA A 83 4.19 8.56 5.97
CA ALA A 83 3.24 7.72 6.70
C ALA A 83 3.07 8.23 8.13
N HIS A 84 1.97 7.86 8.77
CA HIS A 84 1.71 8.18 10.17
C HIS A 84 1.22 6.95 10.93
N PHE A 85 1.70 6.80 12.16
CA PHE A 85 1.07 5.92 13.15
C PHE A 85 -0.27 6.51 13.60
N ALA A 86 -1.11 5.71 14.27
CA ALA A 86 -2.43 6.18 14.72
C ALA A 86 -2.38 7.26 15.82
N ASN A 87 -1.22 7.55 16.41
CA ASN A 87 -1.04 8.71 17.29
C ASN A 87 -0.71 10.01 16.50
N GLY A 88 -0.58 9.92 15.17
CA GLY A 88 -0.22 11.03 14.29
C GLY A 88 1.29 11.28 14.18
N GLU A 89 2.14 10.44 14.76
CA GLU A 89 3.59 10.56 14.62
C GLU A 89 4.04 10.08 13.22
N PRO A 90 4.90 10.83 12.52
CA PRO A 90 5.46 10.39 11.24
C PRO A 90 6.24 9.09 11.38
N ALA A 91 6.02 8.17 10.45
CA ALA A 91 6.58 6.82 10.46
C ALA A 91 7.45 6.57 9.24
N TRP A 92 8.33 5.57 9.34
CA TRP A 92 8.86 4.93 8.14
C TRP A 92 7.71 4.29 7.38
N PHE A 93 7.80 4.32 6.05
CA PHE A 93 6.85 3.62 5.19
C PHE A 93 7.58 2.58 4.35
N MET A 94 6.98 1.40 4.25
CA MET A 94 7.46 0.34 3.36
C MET A 94 6.29 -0.26 2.61
N GLU A 95 6.47 -0.51 1.31
CA GLU A 95 5.44 -1.14 0.49
C GLU A 95 6.09 -1.86 -0.68
N ARG A 96 5.50 -2.99 -1.05
CA ARG A 96 5.71 -3.63 -2.35
C ARG A 96 4.46 -3.41 -3.17
N ASP A 97 4.53 -2.61 -4.23
CA ASP A 97 3.36 -2.41 -5.11
C ASP A 97 3.77 -2.17 -6.57
N VAL A 98 2.76 -2.13 -7.42
CA VAL A 98 2.88 -1.81 -8.84
C VAL A 98 2.79 -0.29 -9.02
N TYR A 99 3.93 0.32 -9.32
CA TYR A 99 4.03 1.74 -9.66
C TYR A 99 3.96 1.92 -11.17
N ARG A 100 3.13 2.86 -11.63
CA ARG A 100 2.68 2.89 -13.02
C ARG A 100 2.76 4.27 -13.66
N MET A 101 3.14 4.27 -14.93
CA MET A 101 3.10 5.40 -15.84
C MET A 101 2.35 5.00 -17.09
N PHE A 102 1.03 5.23 -17.11
CA PHE A 102 0.20 4.91 -18.26
C PHE A 102 -0.52 6.14 -18.79
N ILE A 103 -0.80 6.11 -20.08
CA ILE A 103 -1.63 7.11 -20.74
C ILE A 103 -3.10 6.66 -20.61
N PRO A 104 -3.99 7.50 -20.05
CA PRO A 104 -5.41 7.16 -19.93
C PRO A 104 -6.04 6.76 -21.28
N GLY A 105 -6.88 5.74 -21.27
CA GLY A 105 -7.63 5.30 -22.46
C GLY A 105 -6.88 4.33 -23.39
N THR A 106 -5.69 3.85 -23.02
CA THR A 106 -4.93 2.88 -23.82
C THR A 106 -5.17 1.42 -23.36
N PRO A 107 -5.09 0.41 -24.27
CA PRO A 107 -5.22 -1.01 -23.90
C PRO A 107 -4.16 -1.49 -22.89
N THR A 108 -2.97 -0.89 -22.92
CA THR A 108 -1.86 -1.21 -22.02
C THR A 108 -2.22 -1.00 -20.55
N ARG A 109 -3.12 -0.04 -20.26
CA ARG A 109 -3.63 0.18 -18.89
C ARG A 109 -4.28 -1.09 -18.32
N THR A 110 -5.18 -1.72 -19.05
CA THR A 110 -5.93 -2.88 -18.53
C THR A 110 -4.99 -4.03 -18.21
N ALA A 111 -3.98 -4.27 -19.05
CA ALA A 111 -2.96 -5.29 -18.80
C ALA A 111 -2.09 -4.97 -17.58
N ILE A 112 -1.79 -3.69 -17.32
CA ILE A 112 -1.06 -3.26 -16.13
C ILE A 112 -1.93 -3.39 -14.87
N ASP A 113 -3.22 -3.04 -14.96
CA ASP A 113 -4.15 -3.11 -13.83
C ASP A 113 -4.34 -4.55 -13.33
N THR A 114 -4.21 -5.56 -14.20
CA THR A 114 -4.29 -6.99 -13.80
C THR A 114 -3.01 -7.53 -13.17
N LEU A 115 -1.92 -6.77 -13.13
CA LEU A 115 -0.65 -7.22 -12.54
C LEU A 115 -0.67 -7.23 -11.01
N ARG A 116 -1.60 -6.49 -10.41
CA ARG A 116 -1.62 -6.30 -8.96
C ARG A 116 -2.04 -7.58 -8.26
N LYS A 117 -1.07 -8.25 -7.66
CA LYS A 117 -1.26 -9.45 -6.84
C LYS A 117 -1.58 -9.05 -5.40
N PRO A 118 -2.26 -9.91 -4.63
CA PRO A 118 -2.34 -9.72 -3.20
C PRO A 118 -0.97 -9.94 -2.55
N ASP A 119 -0.70 -9.19 -1.50
CA ASP A 119 0.49 -9.35 -0.66
C ASP A 119 0.34 -10.57 0.26
N ALA A 120 -0.90 -10.88 0.65
CA ALA A 120 -1.24 -12.04 1.44
C ALA A 120 -2.58 -12.65 1.03
N ILE A 121 -2.70 -13.95 1.24
CA ILE A 121 -3.96 -14.68 1.08
C ILE A 121 -4.45 -15.05 2.47
N LEU A 122 -5.68 -14.63 2.81
CA LEU A 122 -6.35 -15.02 4.03
C LEU A 122 -7.44 -16.04 3.70
N GLU A 123 -7.28 -17.25 4.21
CA GLU A 123 -8.32 -18.28 4.09
C GLU A 123 -9.45 -18.00 5.08
N VAL A 124 -10.68 -17.93 4.57
CA VAL A 124 -11.88 -17.66 5.37
C VAL A 124 -12.90 -18.78 5.22
N ASN A 125 -13.78 -18.93 6.21
CA ASN A 125 -14.81 -19.96 6.19
C ASN A 125 -15.91 -19.69 5.15
N ALA A 126 -16.18 -18.41 4.87
CA ALA A 126 -17.19 -18.00 3.92
C ALA A 126 -16.88 -16.60 3.39
N LEU A 127 -17.27 -16.36 2.14
CA LEU A 127 -17.33 -15.04 1.53
C LEU A 127 -18.79 -14.60 1.36
N PRO A 128 -19.06 -13.31 1.12
CA PRO A 128 -20.38 -12.87 0.70
C PRO A 128 -20.89 -13.67 -0.51
N PRO A 129 -22.21 -13.93 -0.61
CA PRO A 129 -22.76 -14.75 -1.69
C PRO A 129 -22.36 -14.26 -3.09
N GLY A 130 -21.93 -15.19 -3.95
CA GLY A 130 -21.55 -14.90 -5.34
C GLY A 130 -20.12 -14.39 -5.53
N MET A 131 -19.29 -14.36 -4.47
CA MET A 131 -17.87 -14.01 -4.56
C MET A 131 -16.98 -15.25 -4.43
N GLU A 132 -16.01 -15.40 -5.34
CA GLU A 132 -14.95 -16.42 -5.24
C GLU A 132 -13.75 -15.92 -4.43
N THR A 133 -13.45 -14.63 -4.57
CA THR A 133 -12.39 -13.93 -3.84
C THR A 133 -12.86 -12.53 -3.48
N LEU A 134 -12.30 -11.96 -2.42
CA LEU A 134 -12.55 -10.58 -2.03
C LEU A 134 -11.22 -9.93 -1.64
N ASP A 135 -10.84 -8.85 -2.32
CA ASP A 135 -9.62 -8.11 -1.98
C ASP A 135 -9.94 -6.99 -0.99
N ALA A 136 -9.07 -6.82 0.00
CA ALA A 136 -9.12 -5.75 0.99
C ALA A 136 -7.76 -5.06 1.08
N LEU A 137 -7.76 -3.74 1.06
CA LEU A 137 -6.58 -2.92 1.26
C LEU A 137 -6.61 -2.41 2.70
N VAL A 138 -5.53 -2.62 3.44
CA VAL A 138 -5.38 -2.17 4.81
C VAL A 138 -4.04 -1.45 4.97
N VAL A 139 -3.98 -0.56 5.96
CA VAL A 139 -2.74 0.02 6.44
C VAL A 139 -2.43 -0.62 7.79
N ILE A 140 -1.20 -1.08 7.97
CA ILE A 140 -0.74 -1.73 9.20
C ILE A 140 0.48 -1.01 9.76
N ALA A 141 0.55 -0.89 11.08
CA ALA A 141 1.74 -0.50 11.81
C ALA A 141 2.44 -1.73 12.36
N ILE A 142 3.75 -1.80 12.16
CA ILE A 142 4.59 -2.92 12.55
C ILE A 142 5.73 -2.39 13.42
N ASP A 143 6.01 -3.05 14.54
CA ASP A 143 7.06 -2.65 15.46
C ASP A 143 8.47 -3.15 15.07
N GLU A 144 9.48 -2.88 15.90
CA GLU A 144 10.86 -3.31 15.64
C GLU A 144 11.06 -4.84 15.68
N ALA A 145 10.10 -5.60 16.22
CA ALA A 145 10.12 -7.06 16.27
C ALA A 145 9.41 -7.70 15.07
N GLY A 146 8.73 -6.91 14.24
CA GLY A 146 7.91 -7.41 13.13
C GLY A 146 6.48 -7.78 13.56
N GLU A 147 6.01 -7.32 14.72
CA GLU A 147 4.65 -7.59 15.21
C GLU A 147 3.70 -6.47 14.77
N VAL A 148 2.46 -6.82 14.39
CA VAL A 148 1.45 -5.81 14.04
C VAL A 148 0.95 -5.15 15.32
N THR A 149 1.10 -3.83 15.41
CA THR A 149 0.67 -3.04 16.57
C THR A 149 -0.62 -2.27 16.31
N ASP A 150 -0.94 -2.02 15.04
CA ASP A 150 -2.20 -1.40 14.64
C ASP A 150 -2.56 -1.79 13.19
N CYS A 151 -3.85 -1.81 12.87
CA CYS A 151 -4.36 -2.11 11.53
C CYS A 151 -5.70 -1.42 11.29
N GLY A 152 -5.87 -0.83 10.11
CA GLY A 152 -7.10 -0.15 9.75
C GLY A 152 -7.24 0.17 8.25
N PRO A 153 -8.31 0.90 7.88
CA PRO A 153 -8.42 1.49 6.55
C PRO A 153 -7.30 2.52 6.31
N ASP A 154 -7.02 2.83 5.04
CA ASP A 154 -6.20 4.00 4.71
C ASP A 154 -6.98 5.30 4.96
N VAL A 155 -6.29 6.44 5.00
CA VAL A 155 -6.95 7.74 5.19
C VAL A 155 -7.94 8.00 4.05
N GLY A 156 -9.19 8.25 4.44
CA GLY A 156 -10.29 8.53 3.52
C GLY A 156 -11.11 7.30 3.13
N ASP A 157 -10.68 6.10 3.51
CA ASP A 157 -11.47 4.88 3.37
C ASP A 157 -12.35 4.65 4.62
N GLU A 158 -13.56 4.15 4.40
CA GLU A 158 -14.50 3.83 5.48
C GLU A 158 -14.19 2.47 6.10
N PRO A 159 -14.29 2.34 7.44
CA PRO A 159 -14.24 1.04 8.09
C PRO A 159 -15.30 0.09 7.51
N SER A 160 -14.92 -1.16 7.27
CA SER A 160 -15.84 -2.20 6.81
C SER A 160 -15.66 -3.50 7.60
N PRO A 161 -16.68 -4.37 7.65
CA PRO A 161 -16.52 -5.70 8.26
C PRO A 161 -15.39 -6.52 7.64
N VAL A 162 -15.07 -6.28 6.36
CA VAL A 162 -13.98 -6.95 5.65
C VAL A 162 -12.63 -6.48 6.18
N ILE A 163 -12.44 -5.17 6.33
CA ILE A 163 -11.22 -4.59 6.92
C ILE A 163 -11.04 -5.06 8.36
N GLN A 164 -12.11 -5.09 9.16
CA GLN A 164 -12.06 -5.60 10.53
C GLN A 164 -11.64 -7.08 10.57
N ALA A 165 -12.17 -7.90 9.67
CA ALA A 165 -11.80 -9.32 9.58
C ALA A 165 -10.33 -9.51 9.18
N VAL A 166 -9.83 -8.72 8.23
CA VAL A 166 -8.41 -8.74 7.85
C VAL A 166 -7.53 -8.31 9.01
N CYS A 167 -7.83 -7.18 9.66
CA CYS A 167 -7.05 -6.68 10.77
C CYS A 167 -7.02 -7.63 11.96
N ALA A 168 -8.14 -8.32 12.26
CA ALA A 168 -8.18 -9.34 13.30
C ALA A 168 -7.31 -10.57 13.01
N ASN A 169 -6.81 -10.72 11.78
CA ASN A 169 -5.96 -11.82 11.35
C ASN A 169 -4.63 -11.34 10.74
N ALA A 170 -4.25 -10.07 10.86
CA ALA A 170 -3.07 -9.53 10.19
C ALA A 170 -1.76 -10.19 10.67
N ASP A 171 -1.73 -10.68 11.92
CA ASP A 171 -0.59 -11.37 12.53
C ASP A 171 -0.29 -12.75 11.94
N VAL A 172 -1.22 -13.34 11.16
CA VAL A 172 -0.98 -14.66 10.54
C VAL A 172 0.00 -14.57 9.36
N VAL A 173 0.24 -13.35 8.87
CA VAL A 173 1.18 -13.07 7.79
C VAL A 173 2.51 -12.66 8.40
N PRO A 174 3.62 -13.35 8.10
CA PRO A 174 4.93 -12.91 8.53
C PRO A 174 5.27 -11.52 7.96
N HIS A 175 5.76 -10.63 8.82
CA HIS A 175 6.24 -9.31 8.43
C HIS A 175 7.75 -9.24 8.58
N ASP A 176 8.41 -8.57 7.64
CA ASP A 176 9.85 -8.39 7.67
C ASP A 176 10.25 -7.38 8.76
N VAL A 177 11.30 -7.68 9.51
CA VAL A 177 11.91 -6.69 10.42
C VAL A 177 12.62 -5.63 9.57
N PHE A 178 12.13 -4.40 9.63
CA PHE A 178 12.75 -3.30 8.91
C PHE A 178 14.02 -2.82 9.60
N THR A 179 15.11 -2.75 8.84
CA THR A 179 16.37 -2.14 9.27
C THR A 179 16.60 -0.84 8.50
N THR A 180 16.72 0.26 9.24
CA THR A 180 17.05 1.59 8.70
C THR A 180 18.43 1.61 8.02
N PRO A 181 18.72 2.59 7.16
CA PRO A 181 20.06 2.73 6.55
C PRO A 181 21.21 2.80 7.56
N ASP A 182 20.93 3.24 8.79
CA ASP A 182 21.91 3.32 9.89
C ASP A 182 22.10 1.98 10.64
N GLY A 183 21.40 0.92 10.22
CA GLY A 183 21.53 -0.43 10.77
C GLY A 183 20.66 -0.73 11.98
N ASN A 184 19.75 0.17 12.36
CA ASN A 184 18.85 -0.04 13.50
C ASN A 184 17.50 -0.58 13.04
N ALA A 185 16.92 -1.53 13.79
CA ALA A 185 15.52 -1.89 13.64
C ALA A 185 14.64 -0.66 13.93
N ALA A 186 13.56 -0.48 13.17
CA ALA A 186 12.65 0.63 13.36
C ALA A 186 11.20 0.21 13.05
N PRO A 187 10.21 0.78 13.74
CA PRO A 187 8.82 0.55 13.43
C PRO A 187 8.48 1.23 12.11
N TYR A 188 7.52 0.66 11.38
CA TYR A 188 7.10 1.19 10.09
C TYR A 188 5.61 0.97 9.86
N VAL A 189 5.09 1.72 8.90
CA VAL A 189 3.74 1.57 8.36
C VAL A 189 3.84 0.96 6.98
N SER A 190 2.95 0.01 6.69
CA SER A 190 2.83 -0.61 5.38
C SER A 190 1.39 -0.57 4.89
N ARG A 191 1.23 -0.48 3.57
CA ARG A 191 -0.05 -0.71 2.92
C ARG A 191 -0.02 -2.12 2.34
N MET A 192 -1.00 -2.93 2.71
CA MET A 192 -1.07 -4.33 2.29
C MET A 192 -2.43 -4.65 1.70
N ARG A 193 -2.40 -5.47 0.65
CA ARG A 193 -3.55 -6.06 0.01
C ARG A 193 -3.69 -7.52 0.42
N PHE A 194 -4.77 -7.80 1.12
CA PHE A 194 -5.19 -9.15 1.45
C PHE A 194 -6.21 -9.63 0.43
N ARG A 195 -6.03 -10.84 -0.08
CA ARG A 195 -7.07 -11.58 -0.79
C ARG A 195 -7.70 -12.58 0.15
N LEU A 196 -8.98 -12.38 0.43
CA LEU A 196 -9.79 -13.36 1.13
C LEU A 196 -10.28 -14.39 0.10
N GLN A 197 -10.12 -15.66 0.43
CA GLN A 197 -10.65 -16.77 -0.36
C GLN A 197 -11.17 -17.86 0.57
N VAL A 198 -12.17 -18.62 0.12
CA VAL A 198 -12.62 -19.79 0.89
C VAL A 198 -11.54 -20.86 0.83
N ALA A 199 -11.18 -21.44 1.99
CA ALA A 199 -10.25 -22.56 2.03
C ALA A 199 -10.72 -23.66 1.08
N ALA A 200 -9.83 -24.16 0.23
CA ALA A 200 -10.17 -25.32 -0.60
C ALA A 200 -10.54 -26.48 0.33
N ALA A 201 -11.65 -27.18 0.04
CA ALA A 201 -11.97 -28.39 0.77
C ALA A 201 -10.74 -29.32 0.72
N PRO A 202 -10.32 -29.92 1.84
CA PRO A 202 -9.21 -30.86 1.82
C PRO A 202 -9.52 -31.93 0.79
N SER A 203 -8.69 -32.04 -0.24
CA SER A 203 -8.84 -33.07 -1.25
C SER A 203 -8.72 -34.41 -0.53
N ASP A 204 -9.81 -35.17 -0.47
CA ASP A 204 -9.80 -36.54 0.04
C ASP A 204 -8.66 -37.28 -0.65
N VAL A 205 -7.62 -37.59 0.13
CA VAL A 205 -6.49 -38.40 -0.31
C VAL A 205 -7.08 -39.77 -0.63
N ALA A 206 -7.24 -40.06 -1.92
CA ALA A 206 -7.63 -41.37 -2.42
C ALA A 206 -6.72 -42.42 -1.79
N SER A 207 -7.30 -43.27 -0.95
CA SER A 207 -6.67 -44.49 -0.41
C SER A 207 -6.71 -45.62 -1.44
#